data_AF-A0A2Z5FZV9-F1
#
_entry.id   AF-A0A2Z5FZV9-F1
#
_cell.length_a   1.000
_cell.length_b   1.000
_cell.length_c   1.000
_cell.angle_alpha   90.00
_cell.angle_beta   90.00
_cell.angle_gamma   90.00
#
_symmetry.space_group_name_H-M   'P 1'
#
loop_
_entity.id
_entity.type
_entity.pdbx_description
1 polymer ?
#
loop_
_entity_poly.entity_id
_entity_poly.type
_entity_poly.pdbx_seq_one_letter_code
_entity_poly.pdbx_strand_id
1 'polypeptide(L)'
;MFQELDDAVQIEAAQVLAQLPRLVGERKLRTSADPFVIALARVEGLQLVTDEKPTGSMSRPNIPDVCNELGMTAIGVLDLIRREKWMVG
;
A
#
# COMPACT_ATOMS: atom_id res chain seq x y z
N MET A 1 -0.73 -14.10 -8.73
CA MET A 1 -1.89 -14.78 -8.10
C MET A 1 -2.96 -13.73 -7.93
N PHE A 2 -4.19 -14.01 -8.36
CA PHE A 2 -5.33 -13.13 -8.08
C PHE A 2 -5.87 -13.47 -6.69
N GLN A 3 -6.17 -12.46 -5.88
CA GLN A 3 -6.87 -12.62 -4.60
C GLN A 3 -8.29 -12.10 -4.78
N GLU A 4 -9.27 -12.89 -4.34
CA GLU A 4 -10.66 -12.45 -4.35
C GLU A 4 -10.86 -11.32 -3.35
N LEU A 5 -11.76 -10.39 -3.68
CA LEU A 5 -12.06 -9.25 -2.84
C LEU A 5 -12.97 -9.68 -1.69
N ASP A 6 -12.40 -9.90 -0.51
CA ASP A 6 -13.13 -10.09 0.73
C ASP A 6 -13.85 -8.80 1.17
N ASP A 7 -14.99 -8.95 1.83
CA ASP A 7 -15.83 -7.83 2.31
C ASP A 7 -15.05 -6.94 3.28
N ALA A 8 -14.21 -7.54 4.15
CA ALA A 8 -13.38 -6.79 5.09
C ALA A 8 -12.36 -5.89 4.34
N VAL A 9 -11.75 -6.41 3.28
CA VAL A 9 -10.80 -5.66 2.44
C VAL A 9 -11.51 -4.53 1.68
N GLN A 10 -12.72 -4.76 1.18
CA GLN A 10 -13.50 -3.73 0.51
C GLN A 10 -13.91 -2.60 1.46
N ILE A 11 -14.35 -2.93 2.68
CA ILE A 11 -14.69 -1.95 3.72
C ILE A 11 -13.45 -1.15 4.09
N GLU A 12 -12.32 -1.80 4.32
CA GLU A 12 -11.07 -1.12 4.67
C GLU A 12 -10.56 -0.23 3.52
N ALA A 13 -10.65 -0.69 2.27
CA ALA A 13 -10.27 0.10 1.11
C ALA A 13 -11.11 1.39 1.00
N ALA A 14 -12.41 1.30 1.29
CA ALA A 14 -13.29 2.47 1.36
C ALA A 14 -12.90 3.42 2.50
N GLN A 15 -12.47 2.91 3.66
CA GLN A 15 -11.98 3.73 4.77
C GLN A 15 -10.67 4.44 4.43
N VAL A 16 -9.71 3.74 3.82
CA VAL A 16 -8.45 4.31 3.34
C VAL A 16 -8.72 5.43 2.34
N LEU A 17 -9.63 5.20 1.38
CA LEU A 17 -10.05 6.22 0.41
C LEU A 17 -10.73 7.43 1.05
N ALA A 18 -11.56 7.21 2.08
CA ALA A 18 -12.24 8.29 2.78
C ALA A 18 -11.24 9.17 3.56
N GLN A 19 -10.21 8.57 4.16
CA GLN A 19 -9.15 9.30 4.88
C GLN A 19 -8.18 9.99 3.90
N LEU A 20 -7.92 9.37 2.75
CA LEU A 20 -6.89 9.79 1.79
C LEU A 20 -7.45 9.89 0.38
N PRO A 21 -8.43 10.80 0.13
CA PRO A 21 -9.11 10.90 -1.16
C PRO A 21 -8.19 11.29 -2.31
N ARG A 22 -7.02 11.88 -1.99
CA ARG A 22 -6.00 12.27 -2.98
C ARG A 22 -5.11 11.12 -3.44
N LEU A 23 -5.17 9.96 -2.78
CA LEU A 23 -4.43 8.75 -3.18
C LEU A 23 -4.84 8.30 -4.60
N VAL A 24 -6.12 8.46 -4.96
CA VAL A 24 -6.67 8.09 -6.29
C VAL A 24 -6.92 9.33 -7.17
N GLY A 25 -6.44 10.52 -6.76
CA GLY A 25 -6.79 11.80 -7.36
C GLY A 25 -6.66 11.87 -8.88
N GLU A 26 -7.67 12.47 -9.54
CA GLU A 26 -7.87 12.87 -10.97
C GLU A 26 -7.36 11.98 -12.12
N ARG A 27 -6.57 10.92 -11.88
CA ARG A 27 -6.19 9.93 -12.89
C ARG A 27 -7.33 8.95 -13.06
N LYS A 28 -8.35 9.43 -13.77
CA LYS A 28 -9.66 8.83 -14.05
C LYS A 28 -9.72 7.36 -14.48
N LEU A 29 -8.63 6.58 -14.62
CA LEU A 29 -8.72 5.22 -15.17
C LEU A 29 -7.55 4.24 -14.89
N ARG A 30 -6.51 4.57 -14.08
CA ARG A 30 -5.30 3.71 -14.05
C ARG A 30 -4.67 3.30 -12.72
N THR A 31 -5.05 3.84 -11.56
CA THR A 31 -4.35 3.53 -10.29
C THR A 31 -5.29 3.38 -9.09
N SER A 32 -6.44 2.74 -9.27
CA SER A 32 -7.37 2.43 -8.17
C SER A 32 -7.01 1.18 -7.37
N ALA A 33 -5.84 0.56 -7.62
CA ALA A 33 -5.42 -0.66 -6.94
C ALA A 33 -4.79 -0.39 -5.57
N ASP A 34 -4.07 0.73 -5.42
CA ASP A 34 -3.28 1.06 -4.24
C ASP A 34 -4.10 0.99 -2.94
N PRO A 35 -5.34 1.53 -2.86
CA PRO A 35 -6.17 1.39 -1.66
C PRO A 35 -6.45 -0.07 -1.29
N PHE A 36 -6.63 -0.95 -2.28
CA PHE A 36 -6.90 -2.37 -2.02
C PHE A 36 -5.66 -3.11 -1.55
N VAL A 37 -4.47 -2.78 -2.07
CA VAL A 37 -3.21 -3.40 -1.60
C VAL A 37 -2.94 -2.99 -0.15
N ILE A 38 -3.15 -1.72 0.19
CA ILE A 38 -2.97 -1.20 1.55
C ILE A 38 -4.00 -1.83 2.50
N ALA A 39 -5.27 -1.88 2.09
CA ALA A 39 -6.35 -2.48 2.86
C ALA A 39 -6.10 -3.97 3.13
N LEU A 40 -5.73 -4.73 2.11
CA LEU A 40 -5.39 -6.15 2.25
C LEU A 40 -4.25 -6.34 3.25
N ALA A 41 -3.17 -5.57 3.10
CA ALA A 41 -2.03 -5.66 4.01
C ALA A 41 -2.41 -5.33 5.46
N ARG A 42 -3.34 -4.39 5.67
CA ARG A 42 -3.80 -4.01 6.99
C ARG A 42 -4.71 -5.06 7.62
N VAL A 43 -5.68 -5.58 6.86
CA VAL A 43 -6.64 -6.60 7.32
C VAL A 43 -5.92 -7.90 7.67
N GLU A 44 -4.99 -8.33 6.81
CA GLU A 44 -4.27 -9.60 6.96
C GLU A 44 -2.96 -9.46 7.79
N GLY A 45 -2.59 -8.25 8.21
CA GLY A 45 -1.36 -8.01 8.96
C GLY A 45 -0.07 -8.30 8.18
N LEU A 46 -0.08 -8.07 6.87
CA LEU A 46 1.03 -8.38 5.96
C LEU A 46 2.06 -7.25 5.89
N GLN A 47 3.31 -7.62 5.63
CA GLN A 47 4.36 -6.66 5.30
C GLN A 47 4.15 -6.12 3.89
N LEU A 48 3.92 -4.81 3.80
CA LEU A 48 3.82 -4.14 2.52
C LEU A 48 5.23 -3.92 1.93
N VAL A 49 5.42 -4.29 0.67
CA VAL A 49 6.66 -4.11 -0.08
C VAL A 49 6.36 -3.29 -1.33
N THR A 50 7.06 -2.18 -1.51
CA THR A 50 6.91 -1.30 -2.68
C THR A 50 8.25 -0.68 -3.06
N ASP A 51 8.47 -0.44 -4.36
CA ASP A 51 9.64 0.29 -4.86
C ASP A 51 9.35 1.79 -5.03
N GLU A 52 8.16 2.24 -4.63
CA GLU A 52 7.84 3.65 -4.53
C GLU A 52 8.64 4.32 -3.42
N LYS A 53 9.07 5.56 -3.68
CA LYS A 53 9.68 6.40 -2.66
C LYS A 53 8.62 7.28 -2.00
N PRO A 54 8.72 7.56 -0.70
CA PRO A 54 7.87 8.55 -0.05
C PRO A 54 8.05 9.90 -0.75
N THR A 55 6.94 10.59 -1.00
CA THR A 55 6.93 11.94 -1.56
C THR A 55 7.12 13.00 -0.48
N GLY A 56 6.81 12.67 0.78
CA GLY A 56 6.79 13.63 1.88
C GLY A 56 5.65 14.65 1.77
N SER A 57 4.67 14.41 0.90
CA SER A 57 3.52 15.30 0.71
C SER A 57 2.21 14.54 0.62
N MET A 58 1.28 14.85 1.53
CA MET A 58 -0.09 14.34 1.49
C MET A 58 -0.96 14.98 0.40
N SER A 59 -0.40 15.93 -0.37
CA SER A 59 -1.09 16.48 -1.54
C SER A 59 -1.19 15.46 -2.68
N ARG A 60 -0.21 14.56 -2.79
CA ARG A 60 -0.10 13.49 -3.78
C ARG A 60 0.70 12.32 -3.17
N PRO A 61 0.15 11.64 -2.15
CA PRO A 61 0.89 10.66 -1.38
C PRO A 61 1.15 9.40 -2.23
N ASN A 62 2.34 8.84 -2.09
CA ASN A 62 2.65 7.49 -2.56
C ASN A 62 2.29 6.48 -1.47
N ILE A 63 2.36 5.19 -1.80
CA ILE A 63 2.05 4.11 -0.86
C ILE A 63 2.83 4.24 0.48
N PRO A 64 4.15 4.55 0.51
CA PRO A 64 4.88 4.71 1.77
C PRO A 64 4.36 5.87 2.64
N ASP A 65 3.92 6.98 2.02
CA ASP A 65 3.38 8.14 2.76
C ASP A 65 2.06 7.75 3.44
N VAL A 66 1.20 7.01 2.73
CA VAL A 66 -0.07 6.49 3.26
C VAL A 66 0.17 5.48 4.37
N CYS A 67 1.09 4.53 4.18
CA CYS A 67 1.40 3.56 5.22
C CYS A 67 1.90 4.24 6.49
N ASN A 68 2.76 5.26 6.36
CA ASN A 68 3.23 6.02 7.51
C ASN A 68 2.09 6.73 8.27
N GLU A 69 1.14 7.34 7.55
CA GLU A 69 -0.05 7.97 8.14
C GLU A 69 -0.94 6.94 8.87
N LEU A 70 -1.06 5.73 8.32
CA LEU A 70 -1.83 4.64 8.91
C LEU A 70 -1.08 3.85 10.01
N GLY A 71 0.14 4.27 10.37
CA GLY A 71 0.99 3.58 11.35
C GLY A 71 1.54 2.23 10.87
N MET A 72 1.54 1.99 9.56
CA MET A 72 2.08 0.81 8.89
C MET A 72 3.51 1.07 8.39
N THR A 73 4.34 0.03 8.35
CA THR A 73 5.67 0.11 7.74
C THR A 73 5.64 -0.47 6.33
N ALA A 74 6.02 0.33 5.33
CA ALA A 74 6.31 -0.15 3.98
C ALA A 74 7.84 -0.29 3.80
N ILE A 75 8.31 -1.36 3.17
CA ILE A 75 9.74 -1.59 2.91
C ILE A 75 10.04 -1.71 1.42
N GLY A 76 11.27 -1.44 1.03
CA GLY A 76 11.74 -1.68 -0.33
C GLY A 76 12.00 -3.16 -0.63
N VAL A 77 12.07 -3.52 -1.91
CA VAL A 77 12.42 -4.90 -2.33
C VAL A 77 13.82 -5.29 -1.82
N LEU A 78 14.78 -4.37 -1.82
CA LEU A 78 16.12 -4.63 -1.28
C LEU A 78 16.10 -4.92 0.23
N ASP A 79 15.21 -4.26 0.98
CA ASP A 79 15.06 -4.50 2.41
C ASP A 79 14.40 -5.84 2.67
N LEU A 80 13.43 -6.26 1.84
CA LEU A 80 12.87 -7.61 1.86
C LEU A 80 13.97 -8.67 1.65
N ILE A 81 14.78 -8.53 0.60
CA ILE A 81 15.87 -9.47 0.27
C ILE A 81 16.85 -9.61 1.45
N ARG A 82 17.22 -8.48 2.06
CA ARG A 82 18.11 -8.45 3.24
C ARG A 82 17.45 -9.10 4.46
N ARG A 83 16.18 -8.81 4.71
CA ARG A 83 15.40 -9.34 5.85
C ARG A 83 15.24 -10.85 5.76
N GLU A 84 14.96 -11.36 4.56
CA GLU A 84 14.77 -12.78 4.29
C GLU A 84 16.08 -13.54 4.04
N LYS A 85 17.24 -12.84 4.09
CA LYS A 85 18.58 -13.42 3.92
C LYS A 85 18.72 -14.26 2.65
N TRP A 86 18.18 -13.78 1.53
CA TRP A 86 18.26 -14.52 0.28
C TRP A 86 19.72 -14.70 -0.14
N MET A 87 20.09 -15.93 -0.47
CA MET A 87 21.39 -16.24 -1.05
C MET A 87 21.25 -16.22 -2.57
N VAL A 88 22.04 -15.36 -3.22
CA VAL A 88 22.18 -15.38 -4.67
C VAL A 88 23.32 -16.35 -4.99
N GLY A 89 22.98 -17.48 -5.60
CA GLY A 89 23.90 -18.55 -5.99
C GLY A 89 23.74 -18.92 -7.44
#